data_AF-A0A852X840-F1
#
_entry.id   AF-A0A852X840-F1
#
_cell.length_a   1.000
_cell.length_b   1.000
_cell.length_c   1.000
_cell.angle_alpha   90.00
_cell.angle_beta   90.00
_cell.angle_gamma   90.00
#
_symmetry.space_group_name_H-M   'P 1'
#
loop_
_entity.id
_entity.type
_entity.pdbx_description
1 polymer ?
#
loop_
_entity_poly.entity_id
_entity_poly.type
_entity_poly.pdbx_seq_one_letter_code
_entity_poly.pdbx_strand_id
1 'polypeptide(L)'
;MPAPHPRRAVLGGGLALGVLALTGCGIRLEDDAPEVPLVPRREPIPAESALLTVLTALATGDQEHDAVRADALQEALASADVPAEDLDAARTAVPVARGEQVIAYEAAVGGCPASMLTLMGSLMAGRMLDGDIPVSSWSAPADGSFGATAVAAEALAATEAADYAMTLVEARGGEALGERTRSTRRVLADLVLVQAEAADDDGTSTALGYDVDPVDGRAEATRLAQQTLTRLGDRYVRLLPRLSAERESASAVVGWVATVQRRARTWGVDDQVLPGMQV
;
A
#
# COMPACT_ATOMS: atom_id res chain seq x y z
N MET A 1 42.30 20.40 16.04
CA MET A 1 42.89 21.18 14.94
C MET A 1 41.91 21.18 13.77
N PRO A 2 41.18 22.28 13.52
CA PRO A 2 40.30 22.39 12.37
C PRO A 2 41.06 22.94 11.16
N ALA A 3 40.89 22.31 10.00
CA ALA A 3 41.36 22.82 8.71
C ALA A 3 40.16 23.35 7.90
N PRO A 4 40.20 24.58 7.37
CA PRO A 4 39.12 25.12 6.54
C PRO A 4 39.32 24.75 5.07
N HIS A 5 38.24 24.29 4.42
CA HIS A 5 38.20 24.10 2.96
C HIS A 5 37.79 25.40 2.25
N PRO A 6 38.52 25.83 1.20
CA PRO A 6 38.25 27.08 0.49
C PRO A 6 37.18 26.94 -0.61
N ARG A 7 36.33 27.97 -0.67
CA ARG A 7 35.38 28.27 -1.74
C ARG A 7 36.10 28.48 -3.07
N ARG A 8 35.67 27.78 -4.13
CA ARG A 8 36.06 28.07 -5.51
C ARG A 8 34.88 28.72 -6.24
N ALA A 9 35.02 30.02 -6.49
CA ALA A 9 34.24 30.75 -7.47
C ALA A 9 34.72 30.37 -8.87
N VAL A 10 33.78 30.10 -9.79
CA VAL A 10 34.05 30.02 -11.23
C VAL A 10 33.12 31.02 -11.90
N LEU A 11 33.74 32.11 -12.35
CA LEU A 11 33.20 33.17 -13.20
C LEU A 11 34.00 33.09 -14.51
N GLY A 12 33.30 33.04 -15.64
CA GLY A 12 33.87 33.05 -17.00
C GLY A 12 32.92 32.31 -17.93
N GLY A 13 32.24 32.92 -18.90
CA GLY A 13 32.68 34.00 -19.78
C GLY A 13 32.88 33.39 -21.16
N GLY A 14 32.01 33.68 -22.12
CA GLY A 14 32.10 33.11 -23.46
C GLY A 14 30.90 33.39 -24.35
N LEU A 15 30.72 34.67 -24.72
CA LEU A 15 29.95 35.07 -25.90
C LEU A 15 30.69 34.60 -27.16
N ALA A 16 30.05 33.77 -27.98
CA ALA A 16 30.48 33.50 -29.35
C ALA A 16 29.26 33.51 -30.29
N LEU A 17 29.11 34.65 -30.96
CA LEU A 17 28.28 34.83 -32.15
C LEU A 17 28.95 34.13 -33.34
N GLY A 18 28.22 33.28 -34.06
CA GLY A 18 28.77 32.53 -35.20
C GLY A 18 27.72 32.12 -36.23
N VAL A 19 27.52 32.99 -37.21
CA VAL A 19 27.23 32.76 -38.65
C VAL A 19 26.06 31.84 -39.06
N LEU A 20 25.06 32.49 -39.65
CA LEU A 20 23.94 31.95 -40.44
C LEU A 20 24.40 31.17 -41.67
N ALA A 21 24.08 29.87 -41.73
CA ALA A 21 23.99 29.10 -42.96
C ALA A 21 22.52 28.79 -43.23
N LEU A 22 21.90 29.56 -44.12
CA LEU A 22 20.54 29.32 -44.64
C LEU A 22 20.59 28.18 -45.64
N THR A 23 20.59 26.93 -45.16
CA THR A 23 20.16 25.78 -45.95
C THR A 23 18.64 25.76 -45.94
N GLY A 24 18.03 25.83 -47.12
CA GLY A 24 16.57 25.88 -47.26
C GLY A 24 15.92 24.64 -46.63
N CYS A 25 15.24 24.84 -45.50
CA CYS A 25 14.32 23.88 -44.94
C CYS A 25 13.13 23.77 -45.89
N GLY A 26 13.06 22.70 -46.67
CA GLY A 26 11.82 22.27 -47.30
C GLY A 26 10.85 21.83 -46.21
N ILE A 27 10.11 22.79 -45.64
CA ILE A 27 9.00 22.49 -44.73
C ILE A 27 7.89 21.89 -45.60
N ARG A 28 7.77 20.56 -45.55
CA ARG A 28 6.56 19.86 -45.98
C ARG A 28 5.45 20.22 -44.99
N LEU A 29 4.66 21.22 -45.34
CA LEU A 29 3.49 21.65 -44.57
C LEU A 29 2.39 20.57 -44.50
N GLU A 30 2.50 19.52 -45.33
CA GLU A 30 1.56 18.39 -45.35
C GLU A 30 1.85 17.28 -44.32
N ASP A 31 3.02 17.26 -43.66
CA ASP A 31 3.38 16.19 -42.70
C ASP A 31 3.29 16.62 -41.21
N ASP A 32 3.04 17.90 -40.93
CA ASP A 32 3.02 18.45 -39.56
C ASP A 32 1.65 19.09 -39.25
N ALA A 33 0.57 18.52 -39.81
CA ALA A 33 -0.77 18.85 -39.36
C ALA A 33 -0.96 18.22 -37.97
N PRO A 34 -1.12 19.02 -36.90
CA PRO A 34 -1.36 18.45 -35.58
C PRO A 34 -2.61 17.59 -35.65
N GLU A 35 -2.53 16.35 -35.19
CA GLU A 35 -3.69 15.49 -35.09
C GLU A 35 -4.77 16.22 -34.29
N VAL A 36 -5.79 16.75 -34.99
CA VAL A 36 -6.96 17.33 -34.34
C VAL A 36 -7.85 16.14 -34.00
N PRO A 37 -7.96 15.72 -32.73
CA PRO A 37 -8.83 14.62 -32.39
C PRO A 37 -10.27 15.04 -32.69
N LEU A 38 -10.84 14.50 -33.78
CA LEU A 38 -12.21 14.75 -34.21
C LEU A 38 -13.25 14.13 -33.27
N VAL A 39 -12.79 13.41 -32.24
CA VAL A 39 -13.59 12.78 -31.21
C VAL A 39 -13.07 13.29 -29.85
N PRO A 40 -13.95 13.84 -29.00
CA PRO A 40 -13.57 14.13 -27.61
C PRO A 40 -12.99 12.88 -26.96
N ARG A 41 -11.72 12.94 -26.57
CA ARG A 41 -11.10 11.88 -25.76
C ARG A 41 -11.58 12.06 -24.32
N ARG A 42 -11.93 10.97 -23.65
CA ARG A 42 -12.21 11.03 -22.21
C ARG A 42 -10.94 11.49 -21.48
N GLU A 43 -11.13 12.12 -20.33
CA GLU A 43 -10.02 12.37 -19.41
C GLU A 43 -9.68 11.06 -18.68
N PRO A 44 -8.43 10.58 -18.73
CA PRO A 44 -8.01 9.41 -17.97
C PRO A 44 -8.21 9.63 -16.47
N ILE A 45 -8.51 8.57 -15.74
CA ILE A 45 -8.57 8.65 -14.28
C ILE A 45 -7.16 8.84 -13.70
N PRO A 46 -7.05 9.43 -12.50
CA PRO A 46 -5.78 9.49 -11.80
C PRO A 46 -5.10 8.12 -11.68
N ALA A 47 -3.82 8.06 -12.04
CA ALA A 47 -2.98 6.85 -12.07
C ALA A 47 -3.50 5.68 -12.93
N GLU A 48 -4.33 5.96 -13.94
CA GLU A 48 -4.89 4.92 -14.83
C GLU A 48 -3.86 3.96 -15.43
N SER A 49 -2.73 4.47 -15.92
CA SER A 49 -1.68 3.63 -16.50
C SER A 49 -1.10 2.66 -15.48
N ALA A 50 -0.85 3.12 -14.25
CA ALA A 50 -0.37 2.27 -13.17
C ALA A 50 -1.40 1.21 -12.77
N LEU A 51 -2.69 1.59 -12.71
CA LEU A 51 -3.79 0.67 -12.42
C LEU A 51 -3.92 -0.42 -13.50
N LEU A 52 -3.79 -0.07 -14.78
CA LEU A 52 -3.78 -1.04 -15.87
C LEU A 52 -2.56 -1.96 -15.80
N THR A 53 -1.38 -1.45 -15.46
CA THR A 53 -0.18 -2.28 -15.22
C THR A 53 -0.37 -3.25 -14.05
N VAL A 54 -1.04 -2.83 -12.97
CA VAL A 54 -1.41 -3.72 -11.86
C VAL A 54 -2.40 -4.80 -12.33
N LEU A 55 -3.39 -4.43 -13.15
CA LEU A 55 -4.33 -5.39 -13.74
C LEU A 55 -3.58 -6.42 -14.60
N THR A 56 -2.64 -6.01 -15.45
CA THR A 56 -1.79 -6.93 -16.22
C THR A 56 -1.01 -7.87 -15.30
N ALA A 57 -0.41 -7.34 -14.23
CA ALA A 57 0.37 -8.14 -13.29
C ALA A 57 -0.49 -9.20 -12.58
N LEU A 58 -1.73 -8.88 -12.22
CA LEU A 58 -2.68 -9.82 -11.63
C LEU A 58 -3.21 -10.82 -12.68
N ALA A 59 -3.57 -10.37 -13.88
CA ALA A 59 -4.12 -11.24 -14.92
C ALA A 59 -3.10 -12.27 -15.46
N THR A 60 -1.81 -11.93 -15.41
CA THR A 60 -0.70 -12.81 -15.85
C THR A 60 -0.01 -13.54 -14.70
N GLY A 61 -0.40 -13.25 -13.46
CA GLY A 61 0.13 -13.90 -12.27
C GLY A 61 -0.32 -15.35 -12.11
N ASP A 62 0.44 -16.13 -11.35
CA ASP A 62 0.19 -17.55 -11.08
C ASP A 62 -0.15 -17.83 -9.60
N GLN A 63 -0.35 -16.80 -8.78
CA GLN A 63 -0.70 -16.97 -7.39
C GLN A 63 -2.17 -17.38 -7.23
N GLU A 64 -2.47 -18.10 -6.15
CA GLU A 64 -3.78 -18.74 -5.90
C GLU A 64 -4.98 -17.79 -5.98
N HIS A 65 -4.77 -16.47 -5.79
CA HIS A 65 -5.83 -15.47 -5.75
C HIS A 65 -5.70 -14.36 -6.81
N ASP A 66 -4.73 -14.47 -7.72
CA ASP A 66 -4.47 -13.40 -8.70
C ASP A 66 -5.64 -13.19 -9.66
N ALA A 67 -6.31 -14.27 -10.10
CA ALA A 67 -7.49 -14.17 -10.96
C ALA A 67 -8.65 -13.42 -10.29
N VAL A 68 -8.96 -13.75 -9.03
CA VAL A 68 -10.03 -13.08 -8.27
C VAL A 68 -9.71 -11.61 -8.04
N ARG A 69 -8.44 -11.30 -7.74
CA ARG A 69 -7.94 -9.93 -7.57
C ARG A 69 -7.99 -9.12 -8.87
N ALA A 70 -7.67 -9.76 -10.00
CA ALA A 70 -7.76 -9.15 -11.33
C ALA A 70 -9.21 -8.79 -11.66
N ASP A 71 -10.15 -9.71 -11.44
CA ASP A 71 -11.57 -9.47 -11.71
C ASP A 71 -12.13 -8.32 -10.83
N ALA A 72 -11.77 -8.26 -9.54
CA ALA A 72 -12.18 -7.16 -8.66
C ALA A 72 -11.62 -5.79 -9.10
N LEU A 73 -10.35 -5.74 -9.53
CA LEU A 73 -9.76 -4.52 -10.06
C LEU A 73 -10.39 -4.10 -11.38
N GLN A 74 -10.66 -5.05 -12.27
CA GLN A 74 -11.35 -4.79 -13.53
C GLN A 74 -12.75 -4.21 -13.29
N GLU A 75 -13.53 -4.77 -12.37
CA GLU A 75 -14.86 -4.27 -12.03
C GLU A 75 -14.80 -2.84 -11.48
N ALA A 76 -13.84 -2.55 -10.61
CA ALA A 76 -13.62 -1.21 -10.09
C ALA A 76 -13.23 -0.22 -11.20
N LEU A 77 -12.34 -0.60 -12.11
CA LEU A 77 -11.92 0.25 -13.24
C LEU A 77 -13.06 0.48 -14.23
N ALA A 78 -13.84 -0.54 -14.54
CA ALA A 78 -15.03 -0.42 -15.38
C ALA A 78 -16.06 0.53 -14.74
N SER A 79 -16.24 0.46 -13.43
CA SER A 79 -17.11 1.37 -12.67
C SER A 79 -16.60 2.82 -12.62
N ALA A 80 -15.33 3.05 -12.94
CA ALA A 80 -14.72 4.37 -13.10
C ALA A 80 -14.56 4.77 -14.57
N ASP A 81 -15.39 4.19 -15.44
CA ASP A 81 -15.49 4.48 -16.87
C ASP A 81 -14.19 4.23 -17.67
N VAL A 82 -13.34 3.29 -17.22
CA VAL A 82 -12.19 2.84 -18.02
C VAL A 82 -12.68 2.01 -19.22
N PRO A 83 -12.26 2.32 -20.47
CA PRO A 83 -12.73 1.67 -21.68
C PRO A 83 -12.49 0.17 -21.64
N ALA A 84 -13.48 -0.58 -22.12
CA ALA A 84 -13.39 -2.03 -22.20
C ALA A 84 -12.19 -2.48 -23.05
N GLU A 85 -11.84 -1.73 -24.11
CA GLU A 85 -10.65 -2.03 -24.92
C GLU A 85 -9.34 -1.98 -24.12
N ASP A 86 -9.20 -1.03 -23.19
CA ASP A 86 -7.99 -0.88 -22.37
C ASP A 86 -7.92 -1.98 -21.31
N LEU A 87 -9.07 -2.36 -20.74
CA LEU A 87 -9.18 -3.47 -19.79
C LEU A 87 -8.83 -4.81 -20.45
N ASP A 88 -9.39 -5.07 -21.64
CA ASP A 88 -9.12 -6.29 -22.42
C ASP A 88 -7.64 -6.36 -22.86
N ALA A 89 -7.07 -5.21 -23.27
CA ALA A 89 -5.66 -5.11 -23.61
C ALA A 89 -4.76 -5.42 -22.40
N ALA A 90 -5.07 -4.89 -21.21
CA ALA A 90 -4.33 -5.19 -19.99
C ALA A 90 -4.40 -6.68 -19.60
N ARG A 91 -5.57 -7.32 -19.70
CA ARG A 91 -5.71 -8.76 -19.39
C ARG A 91 -4.93 -9.68 -20.30
N THR A 92 -4.74 -9.28 -21.55
CA THR A 92 -4.09 -10.10 -22.59
C THR A 92 -2.64 -9.68 -22.86
N ALA A 93 -2.14 -8.68 -22.15
CA ALA A 93 -0.79 -8.20 -22.27
C ALA A 93 0.26 -9.20 -21.75
N VAL A 94 1.51 -8.93 -22.12
CA VAL A 94 2.67 -9.72 -21.70
C VAL A 94 2.97 -9.47 -20.22
N PRO A 95 3.46 -10.49 -19.47
CA PRO A 95 3.83 -10.31 -18.06
C PRO A 95 4.81 -9.14 -17.85
N VAL A 96 4.49 -8.34 -16.83
CA VAL A 96 5.28 -7.16 -16.43
C VAL A 96 6.46 -7.61 -15.56
N ALA A 97 7.63 -6.99 -15.71
CA ALA A 97 8.78 -7.31 -14.87
C ALA A 97 8.52 -6.96 -13.40
N ARG A 98 9.02 -7.77 -12.46
CA ARG A 98 8.76 -7.61 -11.01
C ARG A 98 9.02 -6.19 -10.49
N GLY A 99 10.12 -5.55 -10.91
CA GLY A 99 10.43 -4.17 -10.50
C GLY A 99 9.41 -3.15 -10.99
N GLU A 100 8.89 -3.34 -12.20
CA GLU A 100 7.85 -2.49 -12.78
C GLU A 100 6.49 -2.71 -12.09
N GLN A 101 6.21 -3.95 -11.67
CA GLN A 101 5.02 -4.22 -10.85
C GLN A 101 5.06 -3.43 -9.53
N VAL A 102 6.19 -3.42 -8.83
CA VAL A 102 6.35 -2.65 -7.57
C VAL A 102 6.05 -1.18 -7.79
N ILE A 103 6.66 -0.59 -8.82
CA ILE A 103 6.45 0.82 -9.20
C ILE A 103 4.98 1.08 -9.55
N ALA A 104 4.32 0.15 -10.25
CA ALA A 104 2.91 0.28 -10.59
C ALA A 104 2.01 0.24 -9.35
N TYR A 105 2.26 -0.65 -8.39
CA TYR A 105 1.52 -0.66 -7.13
C TYR A 105 1.74 0.63 -6.32
N GLU A 106 2.98 1.15 -6.26
CA GLU A 106 3.31 2.43 -5.61
C GLU A 106 2.54 3.58 -6.22
N ALA A 107 2.62 3.72 -7.55
CA ALA A 107 1.93 4.76 -8.28
C ALA A 107 0.40 4.62 -8.18
N ALA A 108 -0.13 3.41 -8.20
CA ALA A 108 -1.56 3.17 -8.10
C ALA A 108 -2.11 3.52 -6.71
N VAL A 109 -1.46 3.12 -5.61
CA VAL A 109 -1.88 3.55 -4.26
C VAL A 109 -1.72 5.07 -4.10
N GLY A 110 -0.61 5.62 -4.61
CA GLY A 110 -0.29 7.04 -4.59
C GLY A 110 -1.27 7.92 -5.36
N GLY A 111 -1.86 7.42 -6.45
CA GLY A 111 -2.61 8.25 -7.37
C GLY A 111 -4.03 7.79 -7.72
N CYS A 112 -4.50 6.62 -7.31
CA CYS A 112 -5.85 6.15 -7.65
C CYS A 112 -6.95 7.05 -7.07
N PRO A 113 -8.17 7.05 -7.66
CA PRO A 113 -9.34 7.69 -7.07
C PRO A 113 -9.58 7.26 -5.61
N ALA A 114 -10.11 8.16 -4.78
CA ALA A 114 -10.35 7.89 -3.36
C ALA A 114 -11.24 6.65 -3.12
N SER A 115 -12.20 6.40 -4.02
CA SER A 115 -13.07 5.22 -4.00
C SER A 115 -12.33 3.89 -4.18
N MET A 116 -11.16 3.90 -4.83
CA MET A 116 -10.36 2.70 -5.10
C MET A 116 -9.27 2.44 -4.05
N LEU A 117 -9.01 3.39 -3.15
CA LEU A 117 -7.87 3.31 -2.24
C LEU A 117 -7.94 2.09 -1.30
N THR A 118 -9.14 1.70 -0.86
CA THR A 118 -9.33 0.47 -0.09
C THR A 118 -8.93 -0.76 -0.89
N LEU A 119 -9.47 -0.93 -2.10
CA LEU A 119 -9.15 -2.06 -2.97
C LEU A 119 -7.66 -2.11 -3.27
N MET A 120 -7.06 -0.99 -3.68
CA MET A 120 -5.65 -0.92 -4.03
C MET A 120 -4.74 -1.21 -2.85
N GLY A 121 -5.07 -0.70 -1.66
CA GLY A 121 -4.33 -1.01 -0.44
C GLY A 121 -4.40 -2.50 -0.08
N SER A 122 -5.57 -3.12 -0.27
CA SER A 122 -5.74 -4.56 -0.05
C SER A 122 -4.98 -5.40 -1.07
N LEU A 123 -5.04 -5.06 -2.36
CA LEU A 123 -4.28 -5.75 -3.42
C LEU A 123 -2.77 -5.68 -3.15
N MET A 124 -2.27 -4.50 -2.79
CA MET A 124 -0.86 -4.30 -2.46
C MET A 124 -0.45 -5.08 -1.20
N ALA A 125 -1.28 -5.09 -0.15
CA ALA A 125 -1.03 -5.91 1.04
C ALA A 125 -0.96 -7.40 0.67
N GLY A 126 -1.83 -7.88 -0.21
CA GLY A 126 -1.80 -9.24 -0.75
C GLY A 126 -0.47 -9.58 -1.40
N ARG A 127 0.02 -8.68 -2.27
CA ARG A 127 1.30 -8.90 -2.94
C ARG A 127 2.50 -8.90 -2.00
N MET A 128 2.46 -8.12 -0.92
CA MET A 128 3.47 -8.18 0.14
C MET A 128 3.42 -9.52 0.90
N LEU A 129 2.23 -10.08 1.11
CA LEU A 129 2.06 -11.36 1.80
C LEU A 129 2.61 -12.53 0.99
N ASP A 130 2.41 -12.49 -0.33
CA ASP A 130 2.87 -13.54 -1.25
C ASP A 130 4.41 -13.50 -1.45
N GLY A 131 5.09 -12.50 -0.86
CA GLY A 131 6.55 -12.40 -0.84
C GLY A 131 7.13 -11.77 -2.11
N ASP A 132 6.27 -11.23 -2.96
CA ASP A 132 6.66 -10.65 -4.23
C ASP A 132 7.09 -9.19 -4.13
N ILE A 133 6.64 -8.50 -3.10
CA ILE A 133 7.11 -7.16 -2.75
C ILE A 133 7.67 -7.22 -1.34
N PRO A 134 9.00 -7.03 -1.15
CA PRO A 134 9.55 -6.94 0.19
C PRO A 134 8.88 -5.79 0.95
N VAL A 135 8.39 -6.03 2.16
CA VAL A 135 7.83 -4.96 3.02
C VAL A 135 8.87 -3.84 3.24
N SER A 136 10.16 -4.20 3.27
CA SER A 136 11.29 -3.27 3.41
C SER A 136 11.62 -2.46 2.15
N SER A 137 11.08 -2.85 0.98
CA SER A 137 11.27 -2.07 -0.26
C SER A 137 10.34 -0.87 -0.33
N TRP A 138 9.34 -0.80 0.56
CA TRP A 138 8.43 0.32 0.61
C TRP A 138 8.99 1.42 1.50
N SER A 139 9.18 2.59 0.89
CA SER A 139 9.75 3.74 1.57
C SER A 139 8.76 4.26 2.61
N ALA A 140 9.22 4.39 3.85
CA ALA A 140 8.59 5.31 4.80
C ALA A 140 8.51 6.71 4.15
N PRO A 141 7.54 7.57 4.53
CA PRO A 141 7.46 8.93 4.02
C PRO A 141 8.83 9.61 4.05
N ALA A 142 9.20 10.29 2.96
CA ALA A 142 10.58 10.74 2.75
C ALA A 142 11.04 11.80 3.76
N ASP A 143 10.09 12.50 4.37
CA ASP A 143 10.30 13.46 5.45
C ASP A 143 10.12 12.84 6.86
N GLY A 144 9.79 11.55 6.93
CA GLY A 144 9.52 10.81 8.15
C GLY A 144 8.22 11.20 8.84
N SER A 145 7.42 12.11 8.26
CA SER A 145 6.22 12.62 8.91
C SER A 145 5.00 11.84 8.45
N PHE A 146 4.29 11.24 9.41
CA PHE A 146 2.96 10.70 9.17
C PHE A 146 1.96 11.84 9.35
N GLY A 147 1.41 12.37 8.25
CA GLY A 147 0.52 13.54 8.33
C GLY A 147 -0.80 13.26 9.05
N ALA A 148 -1.29 12.02 9.00
CA ALA A 148 -2.63 11.65 9.43
C ALA A 148 -2.66 11.17 10.89
N THR A 149 -2.11 11.94 11.82
CA THR A 149 -1.92 11.55 13.23
C THR A 149 -3.17 10.93 13.89
N ALA A 150 -4.37 11.44 13.59
CA ALA A 150 -5.62 10.88 14.09
C ALA A 150 -5.92 9.45 13.58
N VAL A 151 -5.51 9.12 12.35
CA VAL A 151 -5.60 7.76 11.79
C VAL A 151 -4.57 6.85 12.46
N ALA A 152 -3.35 7.33 12.70
CA ALA A 152 -2.33 6.59 13.43
C ALA A 152 -2.76 6.30 14.88
N ALA A 153 -3.35 7.28 15.58
CA ALA A 153 -3.89 7.09 16.93
C ALA A 153 -5.00 6.03 16.98
N GLU A 154 -5.87 5.98 15.97
CA GLU A 154 -6.91 4.95 15.89
C GLU A 154 -6.33 3.56 15.59
N ALA A 155 -5.28 3.49 14.75
CA ALA A 155 -4.55 2.25 14.51
C ALA A 155 -3.84 1.77 15.79
N LEU A 156 -3.15 2.69 16.50
CA LEU A 156 -2.48 2.44 17.77
C LEU A 156 -3.42 1.82 18.80
N ALA A 157 -4.57 2.46 19.06
CA ALA A 157 -5.56 1.96 20.00
C ALA A 157 -6.07 0.56 19.62
N ALA A 158 -6.23 0.26 18.33
CA ALA A 158 -6.62 -1.06 17.87
C ALA A 158 -5.51 -2.11 18.09
N THR A 159 -4.25 -1.74 17.91
CA THR A 159 -3.08 -2.62 18.13
C THR A 159 -2.88 -2.92 19.60
N GLU A 160 -3.03 -1.93 20.48
CA GLU A 160 -2.95 -2.11 21.92
C GLU A 160 -4.04 -3.08 22.42
N ALA A 161 -5.28 -2.90 21.95
CA ALA A 161 -6.38 -3.81 22.23
C ALA A 161 -6.07 -5.24 21.76
N ALA A 162 -5.42 -5.38 20.59
CA ALA A 162 -5.00 -6.66 20.08
C ALA A 162 -3.88 -7.31 20.92
N ASP A 163 -2.85 -6.55 21.33
CA ASP A 163 -1.79 -7.09 22.21
C ASP A 163 -2.36 -7.53 23.57
N TYR A 164 -3.30 -6.77 24.12
CA TYR A 164 -4.02 -7.17 25.33
C TYR A 164 -4.75 -8.51 25.14
N ALA A 165 -5.51 -8.66 24.05
CA ALA A 165 -6.17 -9.93 23.74
C ALA A 165 -5.15 -11.08 23.57
N MET A 166 -4.01 -10.82 22.94
CA MET A 166 -2.94 -11.82 22.82
C MET A 166 -2.32 -12.20 24.19
N THR A 167 -2.28 -11.29 25.16
CA THR A 167 -1.89 -11.61 26.55
C THR A 167 -2.84 -12.62 27.18
N LEU A 168 -4.14 -12.51 26.91
CA LEU A 168 -5.14 -13.49 27.37
C LEU A 168 -4.98 -14.83 26.65
N VAL A 169 -4.69 -14.81 25.35
CA VAL A 169 -4.37 -16.03 24.57
C VAL A 169 -3.16 -16.75 25.16
N GLU A 170 -2.12 -16.02 25.57
CA GLU A 170 -0.94 -16.59 26.24
C GLU A 170 -1.33 -17.23 27.57
N ALA A 171 -2.04 -16.48 28.43
CA ALA A 171 -2.43 -16.93 29.77
C ALA A 171 -3.36 -18.15 29.75
N ARG A 172 -4.28 -18.24 28.78
CA ARG A 172 -5.31 -19.29 28.69
C ARG A 172 -4.93 -20.44 27.75
N GLY A 173 -4.01 -20.19 26.82
CA GLY A 173 -3.54 -21.17 25.83
C GLY A 173 -2.51 -22.17 26.37
N GLY A 174 -1.80 -21.80 27.44
CA GLY A 174 -0.70 -22.57 28.02
C GLY A 174 0.54 -22.64 27.11
N GLU A 175 1.50 -23.48 27.48
CA GLU A 175 2.80 -23.58 26.78
C GLU A 175 2.68 -23.91 25.28
N ALA A 176 1.65 -24.65 24.89
CA ALA A 176 1.42 -25.06 23.50
C ALA A 176 1.24 -23.87 22.54
N LEU A 177 0.72 -22.73 23.01
CA LEU A 177 0.59 -21.50 22.21
C LEU A 177 1.70 -20.49 22.50
N GLY A 178 2.50 -20.70 23.54
CA GLY A 178 3.41 -19.69 24.11
C GLY A 178 4.38 -19.07 23.09
N GLU A 179 5.09 -19.88 22.30
CA GLU A 179 6.03 -19.33 21.31
C GLU A 179 5.32 -18.54 20.20
N ARG A 180 4.20 -19.07 19.68
CA ARG A 180 3.43 -18.41 18.63
C ARG A 180 2.84 -17.09 19.11
N THR A 181 2.30 -17.07 20.33
CA THR A 181 1.78 -15.86 20.96
C THR A 181 2.89 -14.84 21.21
N ARG A 182 4.02 -15.24 21.82
CA ARG A 182 5.16 -14.33 22.04
C ARG A 182 5.69 -13.76 20.72
N SER A 183 5.79 -14.57 19.66
CA SER A 183 6.18 -14.10 18.32
C SER A 183 5.19 -13.08 17.76
N THR A 184 3.89 -13.30 17.93
CA THR A 184 2.84 -12.37 17.49
C THR A 184 2.90 -11.06 18.27
N ARG A 185 3.00 -11.14 19.60
CA ARG A 185 3.08 -9.97 20.49
C ARG A 185 4.30 -9.10 20.23
N ARG A 186 5.47 -9.68 19.94
CA ARG A 186 6.65 -8.89 19.52
C ARG A 186 6.35 -8.01 18.30
N VAL A 187 5.66 -8.56 17.30
CA VAL A 187 5.27 -7.78 16.11
C VAL A 187 4.22 -6.71 16.42
N LEU A 188 3.25 -7.01 17.28
CA LEU A 188 2.28 -6.00 17.72
C LEU A 188 2.96 -4.89 18.52
N ALA A 189 3.94 -5.21 19.37
CA ALA A 189 4.73 -4.22 20.09
C ALA A 189 5.56 -3.33 19.15
N ASP A 190 6.19 -3.92 18.12
CA ASP A 190 6.90 -3.15 17.10
C ASP A 190 5.94 -2.20 16.35
N LEU A 191 4.73 -2.66 16.03
CA LEU A 191 3.69 -1.81 15.41
C LEU A 191 3.23 -0.70 16.35
N VAL A 192 3.02 -0.98 17.64
CA VAL A 192 2.67 0.03 18.66
C VAL A 192 3.71 1.15 18.67
N LEU A 193 5.02 0.83 18.64
CA LEU A 193 6.08 1.84 18.61
C LEU A 193 5.99 2.72 17.36
N VAL A 194 5.86 2.10 16.18
CA VAL A 194 5.74 2.84 14.90
C VAL A 194 4.48 3.71 14.86
N GLN A 195 3.37 3.21 15.40
CA GLN A 195 2.09 3.92 15.40
C GLN A 195 2.04 5.04 16.44
N ALA A 196 2.69 4.87 17.60
CA ALA A 196 2.82 5.92 18.60
C ALA A 196 3.63 7.10 18.06
N GLU A 197 4.75 6.83 17.40
CA GLU A 197 5.53 7.87 16.70
C GLU A 197 4.68 8.57 15.62
N ALA A 198 3.96 7.81 14.80
CA ALA A 198 3.07 8.35 13.77
C ALA A 198 1.86 9.13 14.34
N ALA A 199 1.43 8.82 15.56
CA ALA A 199 0.32 9.48 16.23
C ALA A 199 0.74 10.76 16.99
N ASP A 200 2.04 11.02 17.09
CA ASP A 200 2.61 12.00 18.03
C ASP A 200 2.13 11.75 19.47
N ASP A 201 2.01 10.46 19.84
CA ASP A 201 1.55 10.06 21.17
C ASP A 201 2.72 10.06 22.16
N ASP A 202 2.54 10.75 23.28
CA ASP A 202 3.51 10.84 24.37
C ASP A 202 3.39 9.68 25.38
N GLY A 203 2.41 8.79 25.17
CA GLY A 203 2.16 7.61 26.00
C GLY A 203 1.39 7.91 27.29
N THR A 204 0.71 9.06 27.39
CA THR A 204 -0.06 9.42 28.58
C THR A 204 -1.41 8.72 28.70
N SER A 205 -1.92 8.10 27.63
CA SER A 205 -3.27 7.51 27.58
C SER A 205 -3.27 6.03 27.15
N THR A 206 -2.86 5.13 28.04
CA THR A 206 -3.07 3.68 27.84
C THR A 206 -4.31 3.20 28.58
N ALA A 207 -5.19 2.47 27.89
CA ALA A 207 -6.33 1.84 28.53
C ALA A 207 -5.88 0.77 29.54
N LEU A 208 -6.45 0.78 30.74
CA LEU A 208 -6.11 -0.19 31.80
C LEU A 208 -6.68 -1.60 31.56
N GLY A 209 -7.59 -1.76 30.61
CA GLY A 209 -8.18 -3.05 30.24
C GLY A 209 -9.21 -2.91 29.12
N TYR A 210 -9.51 -4.04 28.48
CA TYR A 210 -10.48 -4.15 27.40
C TYR A 210 -11.52 -5.21 27.74
N ASP A 211 -12.75 -4.98 27.29
CA ASP A 211 -13.81 -5.97 27.42
C ASP A 211 -13.59 -7.10 26.42
N VAL A 212 -13.55 -8.33 26.94
CA VAL A 212 -13.19 -9.54 26.20
C VAL A 212 -14.05 -10.68 26.72
N ASP A 213 -14.60 -11.47 25.81
CA ASP A 213 -15.34 -12.66 26.17
C ASP A 213 -14.45 -13.62 26.99
N PRO A 214 -15.03 -14.37 27.95
CA PRO A 214 -14.30 -15.39 28.68
C PRO A 214 -13.60 -16.39 27.73
N VAL A 215 -12.36 -16.74 28.05
CA VAL A 215 -11.54 -17.67 27.24
C VAL A 215 -11.15 -18.87 28.08
N ASP A 216 -11.81 -19.99 27.86
CA ASP A 216 -11.60 -21.22 28.60
C ASP A 216 -10.87 -22.27 27.77
N GLY A 217 -9.56 -22.28 27.95
CA GLY A 217 -8.67 -23.27 27.37
C GLY A 217 -8.21 -22.95 25.94
N ARG A 218 -7.52 -23.92 25.35
CA ARG A 218 -6.72 -23.72 24.14
C ARG A 218 -7.55 -23.39 22.90
N ALA A 219 -8.65 -24.10 22.69
CA ALA A 219 -9.46 -23.91 21.48
C ALA A 219 -10.05 -22.49 21.43
N GLU A 220 -10.50 -21.99 22.57
CA GLU A 220 -11.05 -20.63 22.69
C GLU A 220 -9.95 -19.59 22.55
N ALA A 221 -8.77 -19.83 23.12
CA ALA A 221 -7.61 -18.96 22.96
C ALA A 221 -7.16 -18.87 21.49
N THR A 222 -7.14 -19.98 20.76
CA THR A 222 -6.85 -19.97 19.31
C THR A 222 -7.90 -19.18 18.54
N ARG A 223 -9.19 -19.38 18.84
CA ARG A 223 -10.29 -18.64 18.21
C ARG A 223 -10.20 -17.15 18.49
N LEU A 224 -9.88 -16.76 19.72
CA LEU A 224 -9.67 -15.36 20.09
C LEU A 224 -8.53 -14.76 19.27
N ALA A 225 -7.39 -15.45 19.14
CA ALA A 225 -6.26 -14.96 18.36
C ALA A 225 -6.63 -14.72 16.88
N GLN A 226 -7.34 -15.68 16.27
CA GLN A 226 -7.83 -15.59 14.90
C GLN A 226 -8.78 -14.39 14.71
N GLN A 227 -9.77 -14.25 15.59
CA GLN A 227 -10.73 -13.15 15.54
C GLN A 227 -10.07 -11.80 15.77
N THR A 228 -9.16 -11.68 16.73
CA THR A 228 -8.42 -10.46 17.04
C THR A 228 -7.61 -10.00 15.83
N LEU A 229 -6.81 -10.87 15.23
CA LEU A 229 -5.97 -10.50 14.08
C LEU A 229 -6.81 -10.19 12.84
N THR A 230 -7.92 -10.91 12.62
CA THR A 230 -8.87 -10.61 11.53
C THR A 230 -9.48 -9.21 11.71
N ARG A 231 -10.04 -8.93 12.90
CA ARG A 231 -10.64 -7.62 13.21
C ARG A 231 -9.63 -6.48 13.12
N LEU A 232 -8.38 -6.71 13.53
CA LEU A 232 -7.32 -5.72 13.42
C LEU A 232 -6.98 -5.41 11.95
N GLY A 233 -6.82 -6.44 11.11
CA GLY A 233 -6.64 -6.28 9.67
C GLY A 233 -7.80 -5.51 9.02
N ASP A 234 -9.04 -5.89 9.32
CA ASP A 234 -10.23 -5.18 8.84
C ASP A 234 -10.27 -3.71 9.29
N ARG A 235 -9.86 -3.45 10.54
CA ARG A 235 -9.83 -2.09 11.09
C ARG A 235 -8.86 -1.23 10.32
N TYR A 236 -7.65 -1.70 10.05
CA TYR A 236 -6.67 -0.97 9.25
C TYR A 236 -7.14 -0.69 7.83
N VAL A 237 -7.73 -1.68 7.15
CA VAL A 237 -8.26 -1.46 5.80
C VAL A 237 -9.35 -0.39 5.79
N ARG A 238 -10.21 -0.34 6.81
CA ARG A 238 -11.23 0.72 6.96
C ARG A 238 -10.64 2.11 7.21
N LEU A 239 -9.37 2.23 7.57
CA LEU A 239 -8.69 3.54 7.70
C LEU A 239 -8.29 4.12 6.34
N LEU A 240 -8.07 3.27 5.31
CA LEU A 240 -7.53 3.69 4.02
C LEU A 240 -8.33 4.82 3.32
N PRO A 241 -9.68 4.81 3.26
CA PRO A 241 -10.43 5.89 2.61
C PRO A 241 -10.16 7.28 3.19
N ARG A 242 -9.81 7.35 4.49
CA ARG A 242 -9.52 8.59 5.21
C ARG A 242 -8.15 9.17 4.86
N LEU A 243 -7.32 8.42 4.14
CA LEU A 243 -5.97 8.79 3.73
C LEU A 243 -5.93 9.21 2.26
N SER A 244 -7.09 9.51 1.65
CA SER A 244 -7.18 9.92 0.25
C SER A 244 -6.43 11.22 -0.06
N ALA A 245 -6.31 12.13 0.92
CA ALA A 245 -5.50 13.35 0.83
C ALA A 245 -4.03 13.14 1.26
N GLU A 246 -3.72 12.00 1.88
CA GLU A 246 -2.44 11.72 2.53
C GLU A 246 -1.89 10.37 2.09
N ARG A 247 -1.53 10.29 0.81
CA ARG A 247 -1.23 9.04 0.11
C ARG A 247 0.03 8.35 0.60
N GLU A 248 0.99 9.11 1.12
CA GLU A 248 2.18 8.57 1.78
C GLU A 248 1.81 7.84 3.08
N SER A 249 0.86 8.38 3.86
CA SER A 249 0.32 7.69 5.05
C SER A 249 -0.47 6.44 4.69
N ALA A 250 -1.19 6.43 3.55
CA ALA A 250 -1.91 5.23 3.08
C ALA A 250 -0.97 4.04 2.88
N SER A 251 0.20 4.29 2.30
CA SER A 251 1.25 3.28 2.12
C SER A 251 1.71 2.63 3.42
N ALA A 252 1.93 3.44 4.47
CA ALA A 252 2.30 2.93 5.78
C ALA A 252 1.20 2.03 6.39
N VAL A 253 -0.07 2.44 6.26
CA VAL A 253 -1.21 1.61 6.70
C VAL A 253 -1.29 0.29 5.94
N VAL A 254 -1.02 0.27 4.64
CA VAL A 254 -0.93 -0.98 3.86
C VAL A 254 0.15 -1.91 4.41
N GLY A 255 1.31 -1.36 4.79
CA GLY A 255 2.37 -2.11 5.46
C GLY A 255 1.91 -2.73 6.80
N TRP A 256 1.11 -2.00 7.57
CA TRP A 256 0.51 -2.51 8.81
C TRP A 256 -0.51 -3.64 8.53
N VAL A 257 -1.35 -3.50 7.50
CA VAL A 257 -2.27 -4.57 7.05
C VAL A 257 -1.49 -5.83 6.69
N ALA A 258 -0.48 -5.73 5.82
CA ALA A 258 0.32 -6.89 5.41
C ALA A 258 1.03 -7.55 6.60
N THR A 259 1.52 -6.75 7.56
CA THR A 259 2.18 -7.26 8.77
C THR A 259 1.24 -8.09 9.64
N VAL A 260 0.02 -7.57 9.89
CA VAL A 260 -0.99 -8.26 10.70
C VAL A 260 -1.51 -9.51 9.98
N GLN A 261 -1.79 -9.42 8.69
CA GLN A 261 -2.28 -10.57 7.92
C GLN A 261 -1.25 -11.70 7.84
N ARG A 262 0.05 -11.36 7.75
CA ARG A 262 1.13 -12.37 7.82
C ARG A 262 1.08 -13.13 9.14
N ARG A 263 0.77 -12.44 10.24
CA ARG A 263 0.58 -13.08 11.55
C ARG A 263 -0.70 -13.88 11.60
N ALA A 264 -1.81 -13.38 11.06
CA ALA A 264 -3.08 -14.10 10.97
C ALA A 264 -2.93 -15.46 10.27
N ARG A 265 -2.17 -15.53 9.16
CA ARG A 265 -1.84 -16.81 8.48
C ARG A 265 -1.17 -17.83 9.40
N THR A 266 -0.29 -17.40 10.31
CA THR A 266 0.34 -18.32 11.30
C THR A 266 -0.63 -18.90 12.32
N TRP A 267 -1.80 -18.28 12.45
CA TRP A 267 -2.92 -18.74 13.29
C TRP A 267 -3.98 -19.51 12.50
N GLY A 268 -3.76 -19.76 11.20
CA GLY A 268 -4.70 -20.48 10.34
C GLY A 268 -5.90 -19.64 9.93
N VAL A 269 -5.79 -18.31 9.92
CA VAL A 269 -6.76 -17.43 9.26
C VAL A 269 -6.54 -17.54 7.76
N ASP A 270 -7.61 -17.85 7.04
CA ASP A 270 -7.65 -17.96 5.58
C ASP A 270 -7.50 -16.58 4.93
N ASP A 271 -6.72 -16.52 3.84
CA ASP A 271 -6.35 -15.34 3.08
C ASP A 271 -7.17 -15.15 1.79
N GLN A 272 -8.16 -16.03 1.54
CA GLN A 272 -9.00 -15.99 0.34
C GLN A 272 -9.63 -14.63 0.05
N VAL A 273 -9.94 -13.83 1.07
CA VAL A 273 -10.43 -12.48 0.89
C VAL A 273 -9.71 -11.53 1.84
N LEU A 274 -8.67 -10.85 1.34
CA LEU A 274 -8.12 -9.70 2.03
C LEU A 274 -9.25 -8.72 2.33
N PRO A 275 -9.29 -8.13 3.53
CA PRO A 275 -10.35 -7.19 3.89
C PRO A 275 -10.45 -6.10 2.82
N GLY A 276 -11.65 -5.70 2.42
CA GLY A 276 -11.84 -4.66 1.41
C GLY A 276 -11.78 -5.09 -0.06
N MET A 277 -11.66 -6.39 -0.36
CA MET A 277 -11.85 -6.92 -1.72
C MET A 277 -13.31 -7.23 -2.09
N GLN A 278 -14.27 -7.01 -1.19
CA GLN A 278 -15.70 -7.05 -1.52
C GLN A 278 -16.06 -5.71 -2.16
N VAL A 279 -16.15 -5.71 -3.50
CA VAL A 279 -16.70 -4.59 -4.29
C VAL A 279 -18.22 -4.57 -4.16
#